data_AF-A0A957QQ73-F1
#
_entry.id   AF-A0A957QQ73-F1
#
_cell.length_a   1.000
_cell.length_b   1.000
_cell.length_c   1.000
_cell.angle_alpha   90.00
_cell.angle_beta   90.00
_cell.angle_gamma   90.00
#
_symmetry.space_group_name_H-M   'P 1'
#
loop_
_entity.id
_entity.type
_entity.pdbx_description
1 polymer ?
#
loop_
_entity_poly.entity_id
_entity_poly.type
_entity_poly.pdbx_seq_one_letter_code
_entity_poly.pdbx_strand_id
1 'polypeptide(L)'
;MADGAAIETVIMEFTGRYTACVSTQVGCAMGCVFCATGQMGFHRHLSPGEIVAQVRFVAETLAGEGKSLRNVVLMGMGEPLHNYDATMAAIDILT
;
A
#
# COMPACT_ATOMS: atom_id res chain seq x y z
N MET A 1 7.65 5.89 -9.62
CA MET A 1 8.76 5.10 -9.06
C MET A 1 9.91 5.08 -10.07
N ALA A 2 11.13 4.70 -9.69
CA ALA A 2 12.31 4.84 -10.56
C ALA A 2 12.22 4.01 -11.86
N ASP A 3 11.40 2.97 -11.85
CA ASP A 3 11.17 2.01 -12.93
C ASP A 3 9.96 2.35 -13.82
N GLY A 4 9.30 3.50 -13.61
CA GLY A 4 8.13 3.91 -14.39
C GLY A 4 6.84 3.14 -14.05
N ALA A 5 6.89 2.17 -13.16
CA ALA A 5 5.71 1.48 -12.65
C ALA A 5 4.84 2.42 -11.79
N ALA A 6 3.55 2.12 -11.74
CA ALA A 6 2.58 2.82 -10.91
C ALA A 6 1.89 1.85 -9.94
N ILE A 7 1.61 2.35 -8.75
CA ILE A 7 0.78 1.70 -7.74
C ILE A 7 -0.25 2.69 -7.21
N GLU A 8 -1.26 2.18 -6.52
CA GLU A 8 -2.32 2.99 -5.94
C GLU A 8 -2.23 3.01 -4.40
N THR A 9 -2.64 4.13 -3.82
CA THR A 9 -2.78 4.32 -2.38
C THR A 9 -4.05 5.13 -2.13
N VAL A 10 -4.86 4.71 -1.15
CA VAL A 10 -6.16 5.34 -0.88
C VAL A 10 -6.22 5.87 0.54
N ILE A 11 -6.69 7.11 0.70
CA ILE A 11 -7.04 7.68 2.00
C ILE A 11 -8.54 7.45 2.21
N MET A 12 -8.89 6.73 3.28
CA MET A 12 -10.28 6.51 3.67
C MET A 12 -10.59 7.28 4.95
N GLU A 13 -11.59 8.16 4.85
CA GLU A 13 -12.12 8.92 5.98
C GLU A 13 -13.29 8.16 6.62
N PHE A 14 -13.19 7.94 7.93
CA PHE A 14 -14.27 7.39 8.74
C PHE A 14 -14.49 8.30 9.96
N THR A 15 -15.64 8.18 10.62
CA THR A 15 -15.90 8.89 11.87
C THR A 15 -14.79 8.60 12.89
N GLY A 16 -14.03 9.64 13.22
CA GLY A 16 -12.95 9.59 14.22
C GLY A 16 -11.63 8.93 13.80
N ARG A 17 -11.44 8.60 12.51
CA ARG A 17 -10.16 8.05 12.02
C ARG A 17 -9.94 8.25 10.52
N TYR A 18 -8.67 8.35 10.13
CA TYR A 18 -8.21 8.19 8.75
C TYR A 18 -7.45 6.89 8.61
N THR A 19 -7.69 6.17 7.50
CA THR A 19 -7.06 4.88 7.18
C THR A 19 -6.35 4.95 5.83
N ALA A 20 -5.10 4.51 5.76
CA ALA A 20 -4.36 4.35 4.52
C ALA A 20 -4.52 2.91 3.99
N CYS A 21 -4.99 2.76 2.75
CA CYS A 21 -4.92 1.50 2.02
C CYS A 21 -3.67 1.51 1.14
N VAL A 22 -2.74 0.59 1.39
CA VAL A 22 -1.43 0.56 0.71
C VAL A 22 -1.23 -0.73 -0.08
N SER A 23 -0.49 -0.60 -1.19
CA SER A 23 -0.10 -1.67 -2.09
C SER A 23 1.19 -2.35 -1.63
N THR A 24 1.35 -3.63 -1.93
CA THR A 24 2.55 -4.44 -1.61
C THR A 24 3.26 -4.95 -2.87
N GLN A 25 2.63 -4.86 -4.04
CA GLN A 25 3.18 -5.31 -5.33
C GLN A 25 2.73 -4.37 -6.46
N VAL A 26 3.46 -4.39 -7.57
CA VAL A 26 2.97 -3.88 -8.86
C VAL A 26 2.25 -5.04 -9.56
N GLY A 27 0.92 -4.96 -9.63
CA GLY A 27 0.09 -6.08 -10.08
C GLY A 27 -0.07 -7.17 -9.00
N CYS A 28 -0.63 -8.32 -9.36
CA CYS A 28 -0.83 -9.44 -8.43
C CYS A 28 -0.85 -10.79 -9.16
N ALA A 29 -0.11 -11.78 -8.63
CA ALA A 29 0.01 -13.12 -9.23
C ALA A 29 -1.16 -14.05 -8.91
N MET A 30 -2.05 -13.67 -7.98
CA MET A 30 -3.10 -14.56 -7.47
C MET A 30 -4.20 -14.84 -8.51
N GLY A 31 -4.33 -14.03 -9.55
CA GLY A 31 -5.26 -14.30 -10.66
C GLY A 31 -6.74 -14.34 -10.26
N CYS A 32 -7.12 -13.69 -9.15
CA CYS A 32 -8.50 -13.61 -8.70
C CYS A 32 -9.37 -12.96 -9.79
N VAL A 33 -10.33 -13.71 -10.35
CA VAL A 33 -11.09 -13.29 -11.55
C VAL A 33 -11.92 -12.02 -11.37
N PHE A 34 -12.28 -11.68 -10.13
CA PHE A 34 -13.03 -10.47 -9.78
C PHE A 34 -12.15 -9.26 -9.46
N CYS A 35 -10.83 -9.44 -9.36
CA CYS A 35 -9.89 -8.40 -8.98
C CYS A 35 -9.23 -7.82 -10.23
N ALA A 36 -9.40 -6.52 -10.48
CA ALA A 36 -8.74 -5.84 -11.60
C ALA A 36 -7.20 -6.02 -11.53
N THR A 37 -6.60 -5.88 -10.35
CA THR A 37 -5.16 -6.09 -10.15
C THR A 37 -4.73 -7.52 -10.47
N GLY A 38 -5.57 -8.51 -10.17
CA GLY A 38 -5.33 -9.91 -10.54
C GLY A 38 -5.37 -10.15 -12.06
N GLN A 39 -6.21 -9.42 -12.79
CA GLN A 39 -6.29 -9.50 -14.25
C GLN A 39 -5.11 -8.81 -14.96
N MET A 40 -4.47 -7.81 -14.34
CA MET A 40 -3.26 -7.17 -14.88
C MET A 40 -2.03 -8.09 -14.84
N GLY A 41 -2.10 -9.18 -14.06
CA GLY A 41 -0.96 -10.05 -13.79
C GLY A 41 0.04 -9.46 -12.80
N PHE A 42 1.13 -10.18 -12.58
CA PHE A 42 2.20 -9.79 -11.66
C PHE A 42 3.36 -9.18 -12.41
N HIS A 43 3.87 -8.04 -11.92
CA HIS A 43 5.06 -7.41 -12.46
C HIS A 43 6.25 -7.56 -11.50
N ARG A 44 6.12 -7.09 -10.25
CA ARG A 44 7.17 -7.24 -9.23
C ARG A 44 6.67 -6.97 -7.82
N HIS A 45 7.49 -7.35 -6.85
CA HIS A 45 7.36 -6.95 -5.45
C HIS A 45 7.78 -5.49 -5.23
N LEU A 46 7.12 -4.84 -4.26
CA LEU A 46 7.60 -3.57 -3.72
C LEU A 46 8.67 -3.83 -2.65
N SER A 47 9.65 -2.94 -2.60
CA SER A 47 10.61 -2.88 -1.49
C SER A 47 9.94 -2.35 -0.22
N PRO A 48 10.53 -2.57 0.98
CA PRO A 48 10.00 -2.00 2.23
C PRO A 48 9.85 -0.48 2.15
N GLY A 49 10.83 0.20 1.53
CA GLY A 49 10.81 1.64 1.34
C GLY A 49 9.65 2.13 0.47
N GLU A 50 9.29 1.37 -0.58
CA GLU A 50 8.13 1.70 -1.43
C GLU A 50 6.79 1.48 -0.70
N ILE A 51 6.71 0.51 0.22
CA ILE A 51 5.52 0.30 1.06
C ILE A 51 5.40 1.44 2.09
N VAL A 52 6.48 1.74 2.81
CA VAL A 52 6.52 2.82 3.82
C VAL A 52 6.28 4.19 3.20
N ALA A 53 6.79 4.45 1.98
CA ALA A 53 6.59 5.71 1.28
C ALA A 53 5.11 6.05 1.06
N GLN A 54 4.26 5.05 0.82
CA GLN A 54 2.81 5.25 0.68
C GLN A 54 2.18 5.74 2.00
N VAL A 55 2.54 5.11 3.13
CA VAL A 55 2.07 5.51 4.46
C VAL A 55 2.53 6.92 4.80
N ARG A 56 3.81 7.22 4.53
CA ARG A 56 4.40 8.55 4.74
C ARG A 56 3.68 9.62 3.92
N PHE A 57 3.44 9.35 2.64
CA PHE A 57 2.70 10.26 1.75
C PHE A 57 1.30 10.57 2.28
N VAL A 58 0.57 9.56 2.74
CA VAL A 58 -0.76 9.74 3.33
C VAL A 58 -0.69 10.55 4.63
N ALA A 59 0.26 10.22 5.51
CA ALA A 59 0.43 10.92 6.78
C ALA A 59 0.75 12.41 6.58
N GLU A 60 1.63 12.75 5.64
CA GLU A 60 1.98 14.14 5.30
C GLU A 60 0.79 14.89 4.68
N THR A 61 0.05 14.22 3.78
CA THR A 61 -1.15 14.79 3.16
C THR A 61 -2.18 15.17 4.23
N LEU A 62 -2.46 14.26 5.17
CA LEU A 62 -3.39 14.51 6.27
C LEU A 62 -2.89 15.58 7.24
N ALA A 63 -1.58 15.60 7.53
CA ALA A 63 -0.98 16.62 8.39
C ALA A 63 -1.15 18.03 7.81
N GLY A 64 -1.08 18.18 6.47
CA GLY A 64 -1.38 19.44 5.78
C GLY A 64 -2.81 19.94 5.97
N GLU A 65 -3.73 19.06 6.33
CA GLU A 65 -5.13 19.35 6.65
C GLU A 65 -5.42 19.41 8.17
N GLY A 66 -4.39 19.31 9.02
CA GLY A 66 -4.55 19.22 10.48
C GLY A 66 -5.18 17.90 10.96
N LYS A 67 -5.15 16.86 10.13
CA LYS A 67 -5.67 15.51 10.39
C LYS A 67 -4.51 14.55 10.68
N SER A 68 -4.80 13.44 11.35
CA SER A 68 -3.79 12.42 11.68
C SER A 68 -4.18 11.04 11.13
N LEU A 69 -3.22 10.36 10.50
CA LEU A 69 -3.36 8.95 10.12
C LEU A 69 -3.40 8.06 11.38
N ARG A 70 -4.38 7.15 11.46
CA ARG A 70 -4.52 6.25 12.61
C ARG A 70 -4.41 4.77 12.25
N ASN A 71 -4.79 4.40 11.03
CA ASN A 71 -4.86 3.01 10.62
C ASN A 71 -4.18 2.82 9.25
N VAL A 72 -3.53 1.68 9.07
CA VAL A 72 -2.96 1.23 7.80
C VAL A 72 -3.51 -0.16 7.49
N VAL A 73 -3.93 -0.39 6.24
CA VAL A 73 -4.37 -1.69 5.76
C VAL A 73 -3.61 -2.05 4.47
N LEU A 74 -3.11 -3.28 4.40
CA LEU A 74 -2.40 -3.84 3.24
C LEU A 74 -3.41 -4.48 2.29
N MET A 75 -4.30 -3.65 1.71
CA MET A 75 -5.41 -4.09 0.85
C MET A 75 -5.42 -3.40 -0.51
N GLY A 76 -4.30 -2.77 -0.89
CA GLY A 76 -4.12 -2.18 -2.21
C GLY A 76 -3.78 -3.23 -3.26
N MET A 77 -2.87 -2.89 -4.17
CA MET A 77 -2.40 -3.81 -5.19
C MET A 77 -1.42 -4.85 -4.61
N GLY A 78 -1.66 -6.12 -4.90
CA GLY A 78 -0.76 -7.23 -4.56
C GLY A 78 -1.27 -8.15 -3.45
N GLU A 79 -0.55 -9.26 -3.26
CA GLU A 79 -0.76 -10.19 -2.15
C GLU A 79 0.37 -10.00 -1.11
N PRO A 80 0.09 -9.42 0.07
CA PRO A 80 1.09 -9.16 1.10
C PRO A 80 1.88 -10.39 1.52
N LEU A 81 1.23 -11.55 1.65
CA LEU A 81 1.90 -12.79 2.07
C LEU A 81 2.79 -13.37 0.96
N HIS A 82 2.57 -12.97 -0.29
CA HIS A 82 3.45 -13.29 -1.41
C HIS A 82 4.65 -12.32 -1.49
N ASN A 83 4.64 -11.22 -0.73
CA ASN A 83 5.79 -10.32 -0.53
C ASN A 83 6.14 -10.22 0.97
N TYR A 84 6.24 -11.37 1.64
CA TYR A 84 6.25 -11.45 3.10
C TYR A 84 7.40 -10.66 3.74
N ASP A 85 8.65 -10.92 3.34
CA ASP A 85 9.82 -10.31 3.98
C ASP A 85 9.81 -8.78 3.87
N ALA A 86 9.48 -8.25 2.69
CA ALA A 86 9.43 -6.81 2.48
C ALA A 86 8.24 -6.18 3.22
N THR A 87 7.11 -6.88 3.28
CA THR A 87 5.92 -6.43 4.02
C THR A 87 6.21 -6.38 5.51
N MET A 88 6.80 -7.41 6.10
CA MET A 88 7.14 -7.44 7.52
C MET A 88 8.18 -6.38 7.87
N ALA A 89 9.23 -6.22 7.06
CA ALA A 89 10.20 -5.15 7.26
C ALA A 89 9.56 -3.75 7.19
N ALA A 90 8.55 -3.54 6.34
CA ALA A 90 7.81 -2.28 6.29
C ALA A 90 6.96 -2.07 7.55
N ILE A 91 6.32 -3.13 8.08
CA ILE A 91 5.56 -3.06 9.33
C ILE A 91 6.48 -2.68 10.50
N ASP A 92 7.65 -3.32 10.61
CA ASP A 92 8.65 -3.04 11.66
C ASP A 92 9.16 -1.59 11.62
N ILE A 93 9.19 -0.96 10.45
CA ILE A 93 9.56 0.46 10.31
C ILE A 93 8.43 1.40 10.78
N LEU A 94 7.18 0.96 10.70
CA LEU A 94 5.99 1.78 10.96
C LEU A 94 5.50 1.70 12.42
N THR A 95 5.90 0.67 13.16
CA THR A 95 5.48 0.40 14.56
C THR A 95 6.61 0.64 15.54
#